data_AF-A0A317Q790-F1
#
_entry.id   AF-A0A317Q790-F1
#
_cell.length_a   1.000
_cell.length_b   1.000
_cell.length_c   1.000
_cell.angle_alpha   90.00
_cell.angle_beta   90.00
_cell.angle_gamma   90.00
#
_symmetry.space_group_name_H-M   'P 1'
#
loop_
_entity.id
_entity.type
_entity.pdbx_description
1 polymer ?
#
loop_
_entity_poly.entity_id
_entity_poly.type
_entity_poly.pdbx_seq_one_letter_code
_entity_poly.pdbx_strand_id
1 'polypeptide(L)'
;MKNKMTFEEAKSQLQAAISGQNAKYWGYTEAVKTILDALNQKPFGFVTERCAKEMHANDHDENHWMWSISAVVIGCDPKLKHVVPVYLWPISTATATNSPVIPDGWKLVPIEPTESMIVDGFESWPDESFSKPEEWEAYEAMSGCQKAAHRARLCYKAMLAAAPQPPAPEA
;
A
#
# COMPACT_ATOMS: atom_id res chain seq x y z
N MET A 1 -19.15 -17.00 -32.99
CA MET A 1 -18.43 -15.85 -32.37
C MET A 1 -19.36 -15.26 -31.32
N LYS A 2 -19.04 -15.37 -30.02
CA LYS A 2 -19.84 -14.70 -28.98
C LYS A 2 -19.53 -13.21 -29.05
N ASN A 3 -20.52 -12.36 -29.31
CA ASN A 3 -20.37 -10.91 -29.31
C ASN A 3 -19.78 -10.48 -27.96
N LYS A 4 -18.57 -9.94 -27.97
CA LYS A 4 -17.94 -9.40 -26.75
C LYS A 4 -18.59 -8.05 -26.46
N MET A 5 -19.19 -7.92 -25.29
CA MET A 5 -19.82 -6.69 -24.81
C MET A 5 -18.76 -5.59 -24.59
N THR A 6 -19.05 -4.38 -25.05
CA THR A 6 -18.20 -3.21 -24.88
C THR A 6 -18.28 -2.65 -23.45
N PHE A 7 -17.30 -1.83 -23.06
CA PHE A 7 -17.25 -1.19 -21.73
C PHE A 7 -18.50 -0.35 -21.43
N GLU A 8 -18.95 0.47 -22.39
CA GLU A 8 -20.14 1.31 -22.24
C GLU A 8 -21.43 0.49 -22.15
N GLU A 9 -21.54 -0.60 -22.93
CA GLU A 9 -22.68 -1.52 -22.83
C GLU A 9 -22.74 -2.19 -21.46
N ALA A 10 -21.59 -2.54 -20.91
CA ALA A 10 -21.50 -3.19 -19.61
C ALA A 10 -21.83 -2.26 -18.45
N LYS A 11 -21.36 -1.00 -18.52
CA LYS A 11 -21.75 0.07 -17.60
C LYS A 11 -23.25 0.32 -17.63
N SER A 12 -23.83 0.37 -18.83
CA SER A 12 -25.27 0.51 -19.04
C SER A 12 -26.07 -0.65 -18.42
N GLN A 13 -25.58 -1.90 -18.53
CA GLN A 13 -26.21 -3.04 -17.87
C GLN A 13 -26.17 -2.96 -16.35
N LEU A 14 -25.06 -2.52 -15.75
CA LEU A 14 -24.96 -2.28 -14.31
C LEU A 14 -25.93 -1.19 -13.85
N GLN A 15 -26.06 -0.11 -14.62
CA GLN A 15 -27.04 0.95 -14.36
C GLN A 15 -28.48 0.44 -14.45
N ALA A 16 -28.78 -0.40 -15.44
CA ALA A 16 -30.09 -1.05 -15.55
C ALA A 16 -30.37 -2.02 -14.39
N ALA A 17 -29.34 -2.68 -13.84
CA ALA A 17 -29.46 -3.60 -12.73
C ALA A 17 -29.89 -2.93 -11.41
N ILE A 18 -29.54 -1.65 -11.21
CA ILE A 18 -30.02 -0.84 -10.05
C ILE A 18 -31.54 -0.64 -10.10
N SER A 19 -32.12 -0.57 -11.30
CA SER A 19 -33.56 -0.39 -11.50
C SER A 19 -34.31 -1.72 -11.72
N GLY A 20 -33.59 -2.85 -11.71
CA GLY A 20 -34.12 -4.18 -12.00
C GLY A 20 -34.63 -4.93 -10.76
N GLN A 21 -35.13 -6.15 -10.98
CA GLN A 21 -35.64 -7.00 -9.89
C GLN A 21 -34.60 -7.34 -8.82
N ASN A 22 -33.30 -7.32 -9.18
CA ASN A 22 -32.19 -7.62 -8.27
C ASN A 22 -31.91 -6.48 -7.26
N ALA A 23 -32.43 -5.28 -7.50
CA ALA A 23 -32.35 -4.16 -6.55
C ALA A 23 -33.03 -4.44 -5.20
N LYS A 24 -33.86 -5.49 -5.14
CA LYS A 24 -34.55 -5.95 -3.93
C LYS A 24 -33.65 -6.70 -2.95
N TYR A 25 -32.46 -7.14 -3.37
CA TYR A 25 -31.52 -7.84 -2.50
C TYR A 25 -30.75 -6.84 -1.63
N TRP A 26 -30.65 -7.16 -0.33
CA TRP A 26 -30.01 -6.30 0.66
C TRP A 26 -28.55 -5.99 0.27
N GLY A 27 -28.21 -4.71 0.22
CA GLY A 27 -26.86 -4.23 -0.12
C GLY A 27 -26.51 -4.28 -1.62
N TYR A 28 -27.36 -4.84 -2.49
CA TYR A 28 -27.07 -4.97 -3.92
C TYR A 28 -26.99 -3.62 -4.63
N THR A 29 -27.94 -2.71 -4.36
CA THR A 29 -27.94 -1.38 -4.99
C THR A 29 -26.73 -0.55 -4.59
N GLU A 30 -26.31 -0.62 -3.33
CA GLU A 30 -25.13 0.10 -2.85
C GLU A 30 -23.85 -0.49 -3.44
N ALA A 31 -23.71 -1.81 -3.48
CA ALA A 31 -22.58 -2.46 -4.14
C ALA A 31 -22.46 -2.10 -5.62
N VAL A 32 -23.58 -2.08 -6.36
CA VAL A 32 -23.57 -1.72 -7.79
C VAL A 32 -23.25 -0.23 -8.00
N LYS A 33 -23.73 0.67 -7.13
CA LYS A 33 -23.34 2.09 -7.16
C LYS A 33 -21.84 2.26 -6.92
N THR A 34 -21.28 1.57 -5.92
CA THR A 34 -19.83 1.60 -5.64
C THR A 34 -19.00 1.14 -6.85
N ILE A 35 -19.45 0.10 -7.56
CA ILE A 35 -18.81 -0.37 -8.80
C ILE A 35 -18.86 0.71 -9.89
N LEU A 36 -20.03 1.33 -10.09
CA LEU A 36 -20.19 2.38 -11.10
C LEU A 36 -19.31 3.60 -10.79
N ASP A 37 -19.19 3.98 -9.53
CA ASP A 37 -18.32 5.07 -9.09
C ASP A 37 -16.85 4.74 -9.33
N ALA A 38 -16.42 3.50 -9.05
CA ALA A 38 -15.06 3.04 -9.36
C ALA A 38 -14.78 3.06 -10.88
N LEU A 39 -15.75 2.63 -11.70
CA LEU A 39 -15.66 2.64 -13.16
C LEU A 39 -15.62 4.05 -13.75
N ASN A 40 -16.09 5.07 -13.03
CA ASN A 40 -15.98 6.47 -13.42
C ASN A 40 -14.60 7.07 -13.13
N GLN A 41 -13.75 6.40 -12.35
CA GLN A 41 -12.40 6.85 -12.04
C GLN A 41 -11.41 6.44 -13.15
N LYS A 42 -10.24 7.08 -13.18
CA LYS A 42 -9.15 6.64 -14.06
C LYS A 42 -8.61 5.29 -13.54
N PRO A 43 -8.38 4.28 -14.41
CA PRO A 43 -7.84 3.01 -13.96
C PRO A 43 -6.46 3.19 -13.31
N PHE A 44 -6.22 2.45 -12.21
CA PHE A 44 -4.93 2.43 -11.52
C PHE A 44 -3.83 1.86 -12.41
N GLY A 45 -4.19 0.85 -13.21
CA GLY A 45 -3.24 0.17 -14.08
C GLY A 45 -3.93 -0.68 -15.12
N PHE A 46 -3.13 -1.51 -15.77
CA PHE A 46 -3.43 -2.14 -17.03
C PHE A 46 -2.72 -3.50 -17.06
N VAL A 47 -3.46 -4.61 -17.13
CA VAL A 47 -2.92 -5.99 -17.08
C VAL A 47 -3.30 -6.79 -18.31
N THR A 48 -2.55 -7.85 -18.63
CA THR A 48 -2.93 -8.68 -19.79
C THR A 48 -4.18 -9.51 -19.54
N GLU A 49 -4.91 -9.88 -20.60
CA GLU A 49 -6.08 -10.77 -20.51
C GLU A 49 -5.71 -12.11 -19.83
N ARG A 50 -4.48 -12.60 -20.06
CA ARG A 50 -3.97 -13.80 -19.38
C ARG A 50 -3.78 -13.55 -17.88
N CYS A 51 -3.13 -12.44 -17.50
CA CYS A 51 -2.97 -12.07 -16.10
C CYS A 51 -4.32 -11.92 -15.39
N ALA A 52 -5.31 -11.28 -16.01
CA ALA A 52 -6.64 -11.13 -15.43
C ALA A 52 -7.34 -12.48 -15.20
N LYS A 53 -7.18 -13.45 -16.12
CA LYS A 53 -7.75 -14.80 -15.96
C LYS A 53 -7.10 -15.59 -14.83
N GLU A 54 -5.78 -15.49 -14.68
CA GLU A 54 -5.05 -16.12 -13.57
C GLU A 54 -5.46 -15.49 -12.22
N MET A 55 -5.68 -14.17 -12.18
CA MET A 55 -6.18 -13.48 -10.99
C MET A 55 -7.57 -13.98 -10.57
N HIS A 56 -8.48 -14.20 -11.52
CA HIS A 56 -9.79 -14.80 -11.25
C HIS A 56 -9.75 -16.28 -10.87
N ALA A 57 -8.81 -17.06 -11.42
CA ALA A 57 -8.74 -18.49 -11.15
C ALA A 57 -8.32 -18.79 -9.70
N ASN A 58 -7.59 -17.87 -9.06
CA ASN A 58 -7.16 -17.98 -7.67
C ASN A 58 -8.17 -17.40 -6.66
N ASP A 59 -9.38 -17.00 -7.07
CA ASP A 59 -10.45 -16.48 -6.19
C ASP A 59 -10.94 -17.50 -5.11
N HIS A 60 -10.40 -18.71 -5.09
CA HIS A 60 -10.74 -19.78 -4.15
C HIS A 60 -9.74 -19.99 -3.00
N ASP A 61 -8.65 -19.22 -2.92
CA ASP A 61 -7.72 -19.34 -1.78
C ASP A 61 -8.17 -18.51 -0.57
N GLU A 62 -7.80 -18.98 0.62
CA GLU A 62 -8.19 -18.45 1.93
C GLU A 62 -7.63 -17.03 2.20
N ASN A 63 -6.85 -16.52 1.26
CA ASN A 63 -6.17 -15.24 1.28
C ASN A 63 -6.97 -14.20 0.47
N HIS A 64 -8.07 -13.74 1.07
CA HIS A 64 -9.02 -12.71 0.63
C HIS A 64 -8.46 -11.40 0.00
N TRP A 65 -7.14 -11.18 -0.08
CA TRP A 65 -6.58 -9.92 -0.60
C TRP A 65 -6.80 -9.73 -2.12
N MET A 66 -6.99 -10.81 -2.89
CA MET A 66 -7.25 -10.73 -4.34
C MET A 66 -8.68 -10.28 -4.69
N TRP A 67 -9.64 -10.39 -3.76
CA TRP A 67 -11.01 -9.88 -3.95
C TRP A 67 -11.03 -8.37 -4.22
N SER A 68 -10.06 -7.64 -3.64
CA SER A 68 -9.88 -6.20 -3.80
C SER A 68 -9.50 -5.78 -5.23
N ILE A 69 -8.95 -6.70 -6.02
CA ILE A 69 -8.44 -6.44 -7.38
C ILE A 69 -9.36 -7.07 -8.44
N SER A 70 -10.02 -8.20 -8.14
CA SER A 70 -10.82 -8.97 -9.11
C SER A 70 -12.22 -8.41 -9.41
N ALA A 71 -12.76 -7.47 -8.64
CA ALA A 71 -14.19 -7.13 -8.76
C ALA A 71 -14.60 -6.24 -9.95
N VAL A 72 -13.67 -5.78 -10.81
CA VAL A 72 -14.03 -4.95 -11.97
C VAL A 72 -13.27 -5.38 -13.23
N VAL A 73 -13.49 -6.61 -13.68
CA VAL A 73 -13.16 -7.03 -15.05
C VAL A 73 -14.44 -6.99 -15.87
N ILE A 74 -14.83 -5.77 -16.26
CA ILE A 74 -16.03 -5.55 -17.07
C ILE A 74 -15.65 -4.68 -18.27
N GLY A 75 -15.66 -5.29 -19.46
CA GLY A 75 -15.61 -4.63 -20.77
C GLY A 75 -14.21 -4.42 -21.36
N CYS A 76 -13.67 -5.43 -22.05
CA CYS A 76 -12.47 -5.24 -22.88
C CYS A 76 -12.80 -4.49 -24.18
N ASP A 77 -12.21 -3.31 -24.37
CA ASP A 77 -12.20 -2.60 -25.67
C ASP A 77 -11.37 -3.42 -26.69
N PRO A 78 -11.93 -3.78 -27.87
CA PRO A 78 -11.19 -4.48 -28.92
C PRO A 78 -10.01 -3.72 -29.52
N LYS A 79 -9.84 -2.41 -29.26
CA LYS A 79 -8.67 -1.63 -29.65
C LYS A 79 -7.49 -1.76 -28.68
N LEU A 80 -7.73 -2.12 -27.42
CA LEU A 80 -6.70 -2.39 -26.41
C LEU A 80 -6.34 -3.87 -26.44
N LYS A 81 -5.66 -4.31 -27.50
CA LYS A 81 -5.49 -5.73 -27.87
C LYS A 81 -4.97 -6.68 -26.78
N HIS A 82 -4.39 -6.21 -25.69
CA HIS A 82 -3.84 -7.08 -24.64
C HIS A 82 -3.95 -6.49 -23.25
N VAL A 83 -4.90 -5.58 -23.00
CA VAL A 83 -4.84 -4.78 -21.76
C VAL A 83 -6.22 -4.59 -21.15
N VAL A 84 -6.41 -5.11 -19.95
CA VAL A 84 -7.58 -5.00 -19.08
C VAL A 84 -7.29 -3.90 -18.05
N PRO A 85 -8.15 -2.88 -17.92
CA PRO A 85 -8.00 -1.87 -16.88
C PRO A 85 -8.26 -2.46 -15.49
N VAL A 86 -7.42 -2.09 -14.53
CA VAL A 86 -7.57 -2.46 -13.11
C VAL A 86 -8.03 -1.22 -12.35
N TYR A 87 -9.17 -1.33 -11.69
CA TYR A 87 -9.72 -0.29 -10.83
C TYR A 87 -9.52 -0.69 -9.38
N LEU A 88 -9.16 0.28 -8.54
CA LEU A 88 -9.15 0.06 -7.10
C LEU A 88 -10.60 -0.02 -6.62
N TRP A 89 -10.95 -1.10 -5.92
CA TRP A 89 -12.21 -1.12 -5.20
C TRP A 89 -12.21 -0.01 -4.16
N PRO A 90 -13.27 0.80 -4.03
CA PRO A 90 -13.40 1.74 -2.92
C PRO A 90 -13.48 0.89 -1.65
N ILE A 91 -12.36 0.76 -0.94
CA ILE A 91 -12.36 0.17 0.40
C ILE A 91 -13.43 0.93 1.16
N SER A 92 -14.47 0.22 1.62
CA SER A 92 -15.40 0.80 2.59
C SER A 92 -14.52 1.33 3.71
N THR A 93 -14.56 2.63 3.94
CA THR A 93 -13.73 3.30 4.96
C THR A 93 -13.94 2.69 6.35
N ALA A 94 -14.96 1.86 6.54
CA ALA A 94 -15.22 1.04 7.71
C ALA A 94 -14.17 -0.07 7.98
N THR A 95 -13.37 -0.51 7.00
CA THR A 95 -12.36 -1.58 7.18
C THR A 95 -10.94 -1.18 6.81
N ALA A 96 -10.69 0.10 6.54
CA ALA A 96 -9.33 0.59 6.32
C ALA A 96 -8.57 0.69 7.66
N THR A 97 -8.22 -0.46 8.26
CA THR A 97 -7.26 -0.49 9.34
C THR A 97 -5.87 -0.27 8.74
N ASN A 98 -5.29 0.90 8.99
CA ASN A 98 -4.07 1.39 8.33
C ASN A 98 -2.77 0.63 8.68
N SER A 99 -2.80 -0.47 9.42
CA SER A 99 -1.59 -1.27 9.60
C SER A 99 -1.86 -2.73 9.93
N PRO A 100 -1.24 -3.69 9.21
CA PRO A 100 -0.99 -5.00 9.77
C PRO A 100 -0.14 -4.86 11.04
N VAL A 101 -0.27 -5.81 11.96
CA VAL A 101 0.55 -5.89 13.17
C VAL A 101 2.04 -5.80 12.77
N ILE A 102 2.76 -4.82 13.33
CA ILE A 102 4.19 -4.63 13.08
C ILE A 102 4.92 -5.84 13.68
N PRO A 103 5.67 -6.63 12.89
CA PRO A 103 6.36 -7.81 13.42
C PRO A 103 7.45 -7.44 14.44
N ASP A 104 7.81 -8.40 15.29
CA ASP A 104 8.92 -8.23 16.24
C ASP A 104 10.21 -7.86 15.50
N GLY A 105 10.93 -6.88 16.05
CA GLY A 105 12.16 -6.33 15.44
C GLY A 105 11.94 -5.24 14.39
N TRP A 106 10.69 -4.89 14.06
CA TRP A 106 10.35 -3.77 13.19
C TRP A 106 9.79 -2.59 13.99
N LYS A 107 10.02 -1.36 13.50
CA LYS A 107 9.50 -0.12 14.10
C LYS A 107 8.94 0.79 13.01
N LEU A 108 7.78 1.40 13.26
CA LEU A 108 7.29 2.48 12.39
C LEU A 108 8.09 3.75 12.61
N VAL A 109 8.48 4.37 11.51
CA VAL A 109 9.16 5.66 11.49
C VAL A 109 8.52 6.56 10.42
N PRO A 110 8.49 7.88 10.63
CA PRO A 110 8.10 8.81 9.59
C PRO A 110 8.89 8.61 8.30
N ILE A 111 8.24 8.82 7.14
CA ILE A 111 8.91 8.80 5.83
C ILE A 111 9.96 9.92 5.78
N GLU A 112 9.57 11.13 6.19
CA GLU A 112 10.47 12.26 6.37
C GLU A 112 10.90 12.34 7.84
N PRO A 113 12.21 12.31 8.15
CA PRO A 113 12.69 12.38 9.53
C PRO A 113 12.35 13.74 10.15
N THR A 114 12.02 13.72 11.44
CA THR A 114 11.81 14.97 12.19
C THR A 114 13.15 15.64 12.50
N GLU A 115 13.13 16.93 12.85
CA GLU A 115 14.34 17.65 13.25
C GLU A 115 15.05 17.00 14.45
N SER A 116 14.30 16.55 15.45
CA SER A 116 14.86 15.81 16.60
C SER A 116 15.53 14.51 16.18
N MET A 117 14.98 13.77 15.23
CA MET A 117 15.66 12.58 14.70
C MET A 117 17.01 12.96 14.06
N ILE A 118 17.03 14.01 13.25
CA ILE A 118 18.25 14.46 12.56
C ILE A 118 19.32 14.92 13.56
N VAL A 119 18.95 15.74 14.53
CA VAL A 119 19.86 16.25 15.57
C VAL A 119 20.44 15.09 16.39
N ASP A 120 19.59 14.21 16.93
CA ASP A 120 20.05 13.08 17.74
C ASP A 120 20.91 12.11 16.91
N GLY A 121 20.58 11.92 15.64
CA GLY A 121 21.37 11.14 14.69
C GLY A 121 22.77 11.73 14.47
N PHE A 122 22.84 13.04 14.29
CA PHE A 122 24.10 13.74 14.02
C PHE A 122 25.01 13.83 15.26
N GLU A 123 24.41 14.12 16.42
CA GLU A 123 25.13 14.24 17.70
C GLU A 123 25.49 12.88 18.33
N SER A 124 25.08 11.76 17.71
CA SER A 124 25.39 10.41 18.20
C SER A 124 26.86 9.98 18.05
N TRP A 125 27.69 10.76 17.36
CA TRP A 125 29.06 10.35 17.03
C TRP A 125 30.00 10.51 18.23
N PRO A 126 30.97 9.58 18.42
CA PRO A 126 32.00 9.75 19.42
C PRO A 126 32.85 10.98 19.11
N ASP A 127 33.09 11.78 20.14
CA ASP A 127 33.88 13.01 20.12
C ASP A 127 34.88 13.01 21.27
N GLU A 128 36.12 13.45 21.00
CA GLU A 128 37.22 13.46 21.96
C GLU A 128 36.89 14.23 23.25
N SER A 129 36.12 15.30 23.15
CA SER A 129 35.80 16.18 24.29
C SER A 129 34.53 15.76 25.04
N PHE A 130 33.62 15.05 24.38
CA PHE A 130 32.28 14.75 24.93
C PHE A 130 32.03 13.27 25.20
N SER A 131 32.79 12.36 24.59
CA SER A 131 32.66 10.92 24.81
C SER A 131 33.56 10.43 25.93
N LYS A 132 33.27 9.23 26.45
CA LYS A 132 34.17 8.59 27.41
C LYS A 132 35.50 8.27 26.74
N PRO A 133 36.64 8.38 27.46
CA PRO A 133 37.96 8.08 26.90
C PRO A 133 38.02 6.71 26.21
N GLU A 134 37.44 5.69 26.82
CA GLU A 134 37.39 4.32 26.28
C GLU A 134 36.60 4.22 24.95
N GLU A 135 35.49 4.96 24.82
CA GLU A 135 34.66 5.00 23.61
C GLU A 135 35.39 5.74 22.48
N TRP A 136 36.08 6.84 22.82
CA TRP A 136 36.91 7.59 21.87
C TRP A 136 38.12 6.79 21.40
N GLU A 137 38.87 6.16 22.29
CA GLU A 137 40.04 5.35 21.95
C GLU A 137 39.67 4.16 21.06
N ALA A 138 38.57 3.46 21.38
CA ALA A 138 38.07 2.37 20.57
C ALA A 138 37.63 2.85 19.18
N TYR A 139 37.00 4.03 19.10
CA TYR A 139 36.63 4.65 17.84
C TYR A 139 37.86 5.09 17.03
N GLU A 140 38.86 5.71 17.66
CA GLU A 140 40.08 6.18 17.00
C GLU A 140 40.91 5.04 16.41
N ALA A 141 40.97 3.90 17.10
CA ALA A 141 41.66 2.70 16.63
C ALA A 141 41.01 2.03 15.39
N MET A 142 39.78 2.42 15.03
CA MET A 142 39.10 1.89 13.84
C MET A 142 39.69 2.47 12.54
N SER A 143 39.74 1.65 11.49
CA SER A 143 40.01 2.13 10.13
C SER A 143 38.93 3.10 9.64
N GLY A 144 39.22 3.92 8.62
CA GLY A 144 38.25 4.89 8.07
C GLY A 144 36.92 4.26 7.64
N CYS A 145 36.93 3.07 7.04
CA CYS A 145 35.71 2.35 6.67
C CYS A 145 34.93 1.86 7.90
N GLN A 146 35.64 1.39 8.93
CA GLN A 146 35.02 0.99 10.19
C GLN A 146 34.42 2.20 10.93
N LYS A 147 35.13 3.34 10.96
CA LYS A 147 34.63 4.62 11.49
C LYS A 147 33.34 5.06 10.79
N ALA A 148 33.32 5.04 9.46
CA ALA A 148 32.13 5.39 8.67
C ALA A 148 30.94 4.45 8.96
N ALA A 149 31.18 3.14 8.96
CA ALA A 149 30.14 2.15 9.27
C ALA A 149 29.63 2.28 10.72
N HIS A 150 30.52 2.58 11.67
CA HIS A 150 30.17 2.79 13.07
C HIS A 150 29.29 4.04 13.25
N ARG A 151 29.69 5.18 12.67
CA ARG A 151 28.91 6.42 12.67
C ARG A 151 27.52 6.24 12.06
N ALA A 152 27.41 5.53 10.93
CA ALA A 152 26.12 5.27 10.30
C ALA A 152 25.19 4.45 11.21
N ARG A 153 25.74 3.44 11.93
CA ARG A 153 24.96 2.63 12.88
C ARG A 153 24.50 3.45 14.09
N LEU A 154 25.37 4.30 14.64
CA LEU A 154 25.03 5.16 15.77
C LEU A 154 23.94 6.17 15.38
N CYS A 155 24.10 6.81 14.23
CA CYS A 155 23.12 7.76 13.69
C CYS A 155 21.76 7.09 13.51
N TYR A 156 21.71 5.95 12.82
CA TYR A 156 20.46 5.21 12.62
C TYR A 156 19.81 4.80 13.95
N LYS A 157 20.60 4.30 14.90
CA LYS A 157 20.09 3.90 16.22
C LYS A 157 19.50 5.10 16.99
N ALA A 158 20.15 6.25 16.97
CA ALA A 158 19.68 7.46 17.63
C ALA A 158 18.41 8.00 16.95
N MET A 159 18.38 8.06 15.62
CA MET A 159 17.17 8.43 14.86
C MET A 159 15.99 7.51 15.18
N LEU A 160 16.22 6.19 15.28
CA LEU A 160 15.17 5.24 15.67
C LEU A 160 14.69 5.47 17.11
N ALA A 161 15.57 5.86 18.03
CA ALA A 161 15.19 6.16 19.42
C ALA A 161 14.34 7.43 19.51
N ALA A 162 14.71 8.47 18.75
CA ALA A 162 14.02 9.74 18.66
C ALA A 162 12.72 9.71 17.85
N ALA A 163 12.50 8.64 17.06
CA ALA A 163 11.31 8.54 16.20
C ALA A 163 10.01 8.64 17.02
N PRO A 164 9.07 9.51 16.61
CA PRO A 164 7.82 9.72 17.34
C PRO A 164 6.97 8.45 17.33
N GLN A 165 6.12 8.31 18.35
CA GLN A 165 5.12 7.24 18.35
C GLN A 165 4.05 7.53 17.30
N PRO A 166 3.55 6.53 16.58
CA PRO A 166 2.42 6.71 15.68
C PRO A 166 1.22 7.25 16.48
N PRO A 167 0.40 8.14 15.89
CA PRO A 167 -0.80 8.63 16.55
C PRO A 167 -1.67 7.46 16.97
N ALA A 168 -2.24 7.54 18.17
CA ALA A 168 -3.22 6.56 18.61
C ALA A 168 -4.37 6.52 17.59
N PRO A 169 -4.91 5.33 17.26
CA PRO A 169 -6.08 5.27 16.39
C PRO A 169 -7.21 6.09 17.03
N GLU A 170 -7.73 7.07 16.28
CA GLU A 170 -8.89 7.86 16.71
C GLU A 170 -10.06 6.89 16.95
N ALA A 171 -10.66 6.97 18.15
CA ALA A 171 -11.69 6.06 18.64
C ALA A 171 -13.09 6.40 18.10
#